data_AF-A0A512H8K1-F1
#
_entry.id   AF-A0A512H8K1-F1
#
_cell.length_a   1.000
_cell.length_b   1.000
_cell.length_c   1.000
_cell.angle_alpha   90.00
_cell.angle_beta   90.00
_cell.angle_gamma   90.00
#
_symmetry.space_group_name_H-M   'P 1'
#
loop_
_entity.id
_entity.type
_entity.pdbx_description
1 polymer ?
#
loop_
_entity_poly.entity_id
_entity_poly.type
_entity_poly.pdbx_seq_one_letter_code
_entity_poly.pdbx_strand_id
1 'polypeptide(L)'
;MAITSDRVGTFAQNNSLTNRLMASQKRVADASIQFTTKMRSQDYAGISSQSFRLVSMENQANRLSAFNTSNTVAYARLQTMSTSVEAVQKTVSDFRDALGELSAIDMSQPLTAEDQSKIQDVQNRAFEALKSMEYYLNTQADGRYVFSGGKTDVAPISIPFSTLEEFQAVYDGTTVTYPQSRASHVDNTQVAASGVTLANGPAPAPATITGAAGTFSAQASITGSWTAANQTLTGASGQFSSVQAGTLVRLEDGSSNHYFATVDSVATDGSSVTFKADPDLGTATYTTMSFPKFAPGQITLTGAGANNGTYTVTDIAADGSSITLGSPLPSPGGPTIDVNVAPKIYYQGDDMTYQQRLDDTRTITMGVNAKDPAFEKAIRAMGMIAQGDLDVGDKSGRVAEAMNLLSDALDHSDAVNPDEGRSDIGDVAQLIGLNASTVKTTMNEQKEYQSFLLTRSSDIEGIDSTEAAAILNAEYNALETSYAAFARISQLSLTKYI
;
A
#
# COMPACT_ATOMS: atom_id res chain seq x y z
N MET A 1 17.75 97.81 -14.26
CA MET A 1 17.96 96.35 -14.37
C MET A 1 18.63 95.90 -13.07
N ALA A 2 17.88 95.30 -12.14
CA ALA A 2 18.31 94.59 -10.91
C ALA A 2 17.27 94.70 -9.76
N ILE A 3 16.02 94.30 -9.96
CA ILE A 3 15.04 94.07 -8.85
C ILE A 3 14.32 92.70 -9.00
N THR A 4 14.60 91.95 -10.06
CA THR A 4 14.03 90.61 -10.29
C THR A 4 14.84 89.46 -9.67
N SER A 5 16.03 89.72 -9.11
CA SER A 5 16.89 88.68 -8.53
C SER A 5 16.53 88.31 -7.07
N ASP A 6 16.16 89.29 -6.23
CA ASP A 6 15.89 89.04 -4.80
C ASP A 6 14.60 88.25 -4.57
N ARG A 7 13.51 88.57 -5.28
CA ARG A 7 12.24 87.83 -5.15
C ARG A 7 12.33 86.37 -5.63
N VAL A 8 13.17 86.10 -6.62
CA VAL A 8 13.44 84.72 -7.10
C VAL A 8 14.29 83.95 -6.08
N GLY A 9 15.24 84.62 -5.40
CA GLY A 9 16.02 84.05 -4.29
C GLY A 9 15.18 83.74 -3.05
N THR A 10 14.27 84.63 -2.64
CA THR A 10 13.39 84.42 -1.48
C THR A 10 12.34 83.33 -1.72
N PHE A 11 11.76 83.26 -2.93
CA PHE A 11 10.81 82.21 -3.30
C PHE A 11 11.49 80.83 -3.40
N ALA A 12 12.68 80.76 -4.00
CA ALA A 12 13.48 79.54 -4.05
C ALA A 12 13.92 79.06 -2.65
N GLN A 13 14.29 79.99 -1.75
CA GLN A 13 14.59 79.67 -0.36
C GLN A 13 13.36 79.20 0.43
N ASN A 14 12.20 79.84 0.24
CA ASN A 14 10.96 79.46 0.91
C ASN A 14 10.50 78.07 0.44
N ASN A 15 10.51 77.79 -0.87
CA ASN A 15 10.28 76.45 -1.40
C ASN A 15 11.28 75.43 -0.87
N SER A 16 12.57 75.76 -0.78
CA SER A 16 13.57 74.86 -0.18
C SER A 16 13.30 74.59 1.30
N LEU A 17 12.77 75.55 2.04
CA LEU A 17 12.43 75.43 3.47
C LEU A 17 11.17 74.60 3.68
N THR A 18 10.12 74.85 2.89
CA THR A 18 8.91 74.02 2.88
C THR A 18 9.25 72.57 2.52
N ASN A 19 10.11 72.35 1.51
CA ASN A 19 10.58 71.02 1.15
C ASN A 19 11.38 70.34 2.28
N ARG A 20 12.22 71.08 3.01
CA ARG A 20 12.93 70.55 4.19
C ARG A 20 11.99 70.22 5.35
N LEU A 21 10.98 71.06 5.58
CA LEU A 21 9.96 70.84 6.61
C LEU A 21 9.11 69.60 6.29
N MET A 22 8.63 69.49 5.05
CA MET A 22 7.92 68.30 4.55
C MET A 22 8.79 67.04 4.65
N ALA A 23 10.08 67.13 4.32
CA ALA A 23 11.01 66.03 4.50
C ALA A 23 11.19 65.63 5.97
N SER A 24 11.21 66.60 6.90
CA SER A 24 11.30 66.32 8.34
C SER A 24 10.02 65.71 8.90
N GLN A 25 8.85 66.20 8.46
CA GLN A 25 7.56 65.60 8.82
C GLN A 25 7.47 64.15 8.31
N LYS A 26 7.96 63.89 7.08
CA LYS A 26 8.04 62.54 6.53
C LYS A 26 8.94 61.63 7.38
N ARG A 27 10.13 62.09 7.80
CA ARG A 27 11.02 61.29 8.66
C ARG A 27 10.41 60.96 10.02
N VAL A 28 9.69 61.90 10.65
CA VAL A 28 8.95 61.63 11.89
C VAL A 28 7.85 60.60 11.67
N ALA A 29 7.10 60.70 10.57
CA ALA A 29 6.08 59.71 10.22
C ALA A 29 6.69 58.32 10.00
N ASP A 30 7.79 58.24 9.24
CA ASP A 30 8.51 56.99 8.97
C ASP A 30 9.07 56.39 10.29
N ALA A 31 9.68 57.19 11.16
CA ALA A 31 10.18 56.76 12.47
C ALA A 31 9.04 56.32 13.41
N SER A 32 7.87 56.98 13.35
CA SER A 32 6.69 56.58 14.12
C SER A 32 6.18 55.23 13.65
N ILE A 33 6.17 54.98 12.34
CA ILE A 33 5.81 53.69 11.77
C ILE A 33 6.81 52.61 12.21
N GLN A 34 8.12 52.87 12.14
CA GLN A 34 9.14 51.92 12.61
C GLN A 34 8.98 51.60 14.10
N PHE A 35 8.68 52.60 14.93
CA PHE A 35 8.44 52.40 16.37
C PHE A 35 7.19 51.56 16.64
N THR A 36 6.08 51.82 15.93
CA THR A 36 4.83 51.07 16.11
C THR A 36 4.93 49.64 15.57
N THR A 37 5.54 49.46 14.40
CA THR A 37 5.62 48.16 13.72
C THR A 37 6.82 47.32 14.16
N LYS A 38 7.81 47.93 14.81
CA LYS A 38 9.11 47.33 15.16
C LYS A 38 9.88 46.78 13.95
N MET A 39 9.58 47.29 12.77
CA MET A 39 10.26 46.94 11.52
C MET A 39 11.11 48.11 11.02
N ARG A 40 12.27 47.83 10.42
CA ARG A 40 13.18 48.81 9.81
C ARG A 40 12.57 49.47 8.57
N SER A 41 11.79 48.75 7.79
CA SER A 41 11.10 49.27 6.61
C SER A 41 9.78 48.55 6.38
N GLN A 42 8.81 49.25 5.77
CA GLN A 42 7.55 48.66 5.31
C GLN A 42 7.68 48.01 3.92
N ASP A 43 8.77 48.31 3.22
CA ASP A 43 9.08 47.76 1.90
C ASP A 43 10.53 47.24 1.83
N TYR A 44 10.79 46.39 0.84
CA TYR A 44 12.14 45.91 0.58
C TYR A 44 13.09 47.01 0.06
N ALA A 45 12.58 48.19 -0.32
CA ALA A 45 13.42 49.29 -0.78
C ALA A 45 14.21 49.91 0.37
N GLY A 46 13.60 50.03 1.55
CA GLY A 46 14.26 50.51 2.77
C GLY A 46 15.30 49.55 3.38
N ILE A 47 15.40 48.32 2.89
CA ILE A 47 16.43 47.32 3.29
C ILE A 47 17.20 46.76 2.07
N SER A 48 17.29 47.54 0.99
CA SER A 48 17.79 47.13 -0.34
C SER A 48 19.09 46.31 -0.37
N SER A 49 20.04 46.54 0.54
CA SER A 49 21.30 45.80 0.61
C SER A 49 21.14 44.35 1.11
N GLN A 50 20.05 44.05 1.82
CA GLN A 50 19.75 42.73 2.39
C GLN A 50 18.49 42.08 1.80
N SER A 51 17.71 42.80 0.99
CA SER A 51 16.45 42.31 0.41
C SER A 51 16.60 41.00 -0.37
N PHE A 52 17.66 40.84 -1.17
CA PHE A 52 17.91 39.58 -1.89
C PHE A 52 18.11 38.39 -0.93
N ARG A 53 18.86 38.61 0.16
CA ARG A 53 19.12 37.58 1.17
C ARG A 53 17.85 37.23 1.94
N LEU A 54 17.07 38.25 2.33
CA LEU A 54 15.78 38.07 3.01
C LEU A 54 14.81 37.26 2.17
N VAL A 55 14.55 37.68 0.93
CA VAL A 55 13.65 36.97 0.00
C VAL A 55 14.13 35.53 -0.24
N SER A 56 15.44 35.30 -0.36
CA SER A 56 15.98 33.94 -0.48
C SER A 56 15.71 33.09 0.77
N MET A 57 15.83 33.66 1.97
CA MET A 57 15.55 32.98 3.24
C MET A 57 14.06 32.67 3.38
N GLU A 58 13.18 33.62 3.06
CA GLU A 58 11.73 33.44 3.07
C GLU A 58 11.28 32.35 2.10
N ASN A 59 11.80 32.36 0.86
CA ASN A 59 11.52 31.33 -0.13
C ASN A 59 11.98 29.94 0.34
N GLN A 60 13.17 29.87 0.95
CA GLN A 60 13.68 28.62 1.49
C GLN A 60 12.84 28.14 2.69
N ALA A 61 12.44 29.04 3.59
CA ALA A 61 11.57 28.74 4.73
C ALA A 61 10.19 28.24 4.27
N ASN A 62 9.58 28.87 3.26
CA ASN A 62 8.31 28.44 2.66
C ASN A 62 8.43 27.04 2.06
N ARG A 63 9.55 26.75 1.41
CA ARG A 63 9.81 25.45 0.81
C ARG A 63 10.00 24.34 1.84
N LEU A 64 10.75 24.63 2.92
CA LEU A 64 10.85 23.72 4.07
C LEU A 64 9.49 23.48 4.73
N SER A 65 8.65 24.52 4.82
CA SER A 65 7.28 24.40 5.32
C SER A 65 6.46 23.41 4.48
N ALA A 66 6.54 23.53 3.14
CA ALA A 66 5.80 22.65 2.23
C ALA A 66 6.25 21.18 2.36
N PHE A 67 7.56 20.93 2.48
CA PHE A 67 8.06 19.59 2.76
C PHE A 67 7.58 19.07 4.12
N ASN A 68 7.64 19.88 5.17
CA ASN A 68 7.21 19.46 6.51
C ASN A 68 5.70 19.11 6.55
N THR A 69 4.86 19.89 5.87
CA THR A 69 3.43 19.58 5.72
C THR A 69 3.23 18.24 5.00
N SER A 70 3.92 18.00 3.89
CA SER A 70 3.83 16.73 3.17
C SER A 70 4.35 15.55 3.99
N ASN A 71 5.48 15.74 4.67
CA ASN A 71 6.11 14.72 5.52
C ASN A 71 5.26 14.38 6.75
N THR A 72 4.50 15.34 7.29
CA THR A 72 3.55 15.08 8.38
C THR A 72 2.49 14.06 7.96
N VAL A 73 1.95 14.17 6.74
CA VAL A 73 0.97 13.23 6.20
C VAL A 73 1.61 11.86 5.98
N ALA A 74 2.80 11.83 5.40
CA ALA A 74 3.58 10.60 5.21
C ALA A 74 3.87 9.89 6.54
N TYR A 75 4.27 10.64 7.57
CA TYR A 75 4.53 10.11 8.90
C TYR A 75 3.27 9.52 9.53
N ALA A 76 2.13 10.22 9.47
CA ALA A 76 0.86 9.71 9.98
C ALA A 76 0.46 8.40 9.28
N ARG A 77 0.61 8.32 7.96
CA ARG A 77 0.37 7.09 7.19
C ARG A 77 1.27 5.94 7.66
N LEU A 78 2.57 6.19 7.85
CA LEU A 78 3.51 5.18 8.36
C LEU A 78 3.16 4.71 9.77
N GLN A 79 2.67 5.60 10.64
CA GLN A 79 2.19 5.20 11.97
C GLN A 79 0.95 4.30 11.88
N THR A 80 -0.01 4.62 11.02
CA THR A 80 -1.17 3.76 10.76
C THR A 80 -0.74 2.39 10.25
N MET A 81 0.22 2.34 9.32
CA MET A 81 0.78 1.08 8.83
C MET A 81 1.47 0.30 9.96
N SER A 82 2.29 0.96 10.79
CA SER A 82 2.99 0.33 11.93
C SER A 82 2.01 -0.35 12.87
N THR A 83 0.99 0.37 13.33
CA THR A 83 -0.02 -0.18 14.25
C THR A 83 -0.79 -1.35 13.62
N SER A 84 -1.08 -1.27 12.32
CA SER A 84 -1.73 -2.37 11.62
C SER A 84 -0.83 -3.60 11.50
N VAL A 85 0.46 -3.43 11.21
CA VAL A 85 1.40 -4.54 11.09
C VAL A 85 1.67 -5.18 12.45
N GLU A 86 1.75 -4.39 13.52
CA GLU A 86 1.82 -4.91 14.90
C GLU A 86 0.61 -5.77 15.25
N ALA A 87 -0.59 -5.33 14.86
CA ALA A 87 -1.81 -6.10 15.07
C ALA A 87 -1.83 -7.40 14.24
N VAL A 88 -1.41 -7.33 12.97
CA VAL A 88 -1.22 -8.50 12.10
C VAL A 88 -0.23 -9.48 12.71
N GLN A 89 0.94 -9.02 13.15
CA GLN A 89 1.96 -9.85 13.79
C GLN A 89 1.39 -10.60 14.99
N LYS A 90 0.59 -9.89 15.81
CA LYS A 90 -0.09 -10.48 16.96
C LYS A 90 -1.11 -11.54 16.53
N THR A 91 -1.97 -11.26 15.56
CA THR A 91 -2.95 -12.22 15.03
C THR A 91 -2.28 -13.49 14.51
N VAL A 92 -1.18 -13.35 13.75
CA VAL A 92 -0.43 -14.49 13.21
C VAL A 92 0.23 -15.29 14.33
N SER A 93 0.83 -14.62 15.32
CA SER A 93 1.47 -15.28 16.47
C SER A 93 0.44 -16.01 17.35
N ASP A 94 -0.66 -15.36 17.69
CA ASP A 94 -1.74 -15.95 18.49
C ASP A 94 -2.33 -17.19 17.80
N PHE A 95 -2.57 -17.12 16.49
CA PHE A 95 -3.10 -18.25 15.73
C PHE A 95 -2.09 -19.38 15.58
N ARG A 96 -0.80 -19.07 15.35
CA ARG A 96 0.27 -20.07 15.33
C ARG A 96 0.33 -20.81 16.67
N ASP A 97 0.25 -20.09 17.78
CA ASP A 97 0.28 -20.71 19.11
C ASP A 97 -0.95 -21.60 19.33
N ALA A 98 -2.15 -21.16 18.91
CA ALA A 98 -3.37 -21.98 18.93
C ALA A 98 -3.28 -23.23 18.04
N LEU A 99 -2.68 -23.12 16.85
CA LEU A 99 -2.45 -24.25 15.96
C LEU A 99 -1.46 -25.26 16.58
N GLY A 100 -0.50 -24.76 17.37
CA GLY A 100 0.45 -25.58 18.10
C GLY A 100 -0.22 -26.49 19.13
N GLU A 101 -1.40 -26.11 19.64
CA GLU A 101 -2.19 -26.95 20.55
C GLU A 101 -2.72 -28.22 19.86
N LEU A 102 -2.87 -28.24 18.53
CA LEU A 102 -3.24 -29.44 17.77
C LEU A 102 -2.12 -30.48 17.67
N SER A 103 -0.86 -30.12 17.96
CA SER A 103 0.28 -31.05 17.85
C SER A 103 0.18 -32.28 18.77
N ALA A 104 -0.69 -32.25 19.77
CA ALA A 104 -0.97 -33.38 20.66
C ALA A 104 -1.97 -34.39 20.08
N ILE A 105 -2.68 -34.04 19.00
CA ILE A 105 -3.67 -34.90 18.36
C ILE A 105 -2.98 -35.77 17.31
N ASP A 106 -3.02 -37.09 17.50
CA ASP A 106 -2.59 -38.04 16.48
C ASP A 106 -3.70 -38.23 15.43
N MET A 107 -3.64 -37.42 14.38
CA MET A 107 -4.63 -37.44 13.29
C MET A 107 -4.55 -38.70 12.42
N SER A 108 -3.53 -39.56 12.60
CA SER A 108 -3.44 -40.85 11.92
C SER A 108 -4.37 -41.91 12.53
N GLN A 109 -4.91 -41.65 13.73
CA GLN A 109 -5.82 -42.52 14.45
C GLN A 109 -7.26 -42.00 14.39
N PRO A 110 -8.27 -42.86 14.62
CA PRO A 110 -9.65 -42.40 14.74
C PRO A 110 -9.79 -41.33 15.83
N LEU A 111 -10.25 -40.15 15.42
CA LEU A 111 -10.40 -39.00 16.31
C LEU A 111 -11.52 -39.23 17.34
N THR A 112 -11.27 -38.80 18.58
CA THR A 112 -12.32 -38.77 19.60
C THR A 112 -13.24 -37.56 19.41
N ALA A 113 -14.41 -37.56 20.06
CA ALA A 113 -15.30 -36.39 20.05
C ALA A 113 -14.64 -35.14 20.65
N GLU A 114 -13.69 -35.30 21.58
CA GLU A 114 -12.90 -34.19 22.13
C GLU A 114 -11.93 -33.63 21.08
N ASP A 115 -11.26 -34.50 20.32
CA ASP A 115 -10.35 -34.10 19.25
C ASP A 115 -11.10 -33.35 18.13
N GLN A 116 -12.25 -33.85 17.73
CA GLN A 116 -13.13 -33.19 16.75
C GLN A 116 -13.56 -31.80 17.23
N SER A 117 -13.91 -31.67 18.51
CA SER A 117 -14.25 -30.37 19.11
C SER A 117 -13.07 -29.40 19.11
N LYS A 118 -11.84 -29.86 19.35
CA LYS A 118 -10.63 -29.02 19.32
C LYS A 118 -10.29 -28.58 17.90
N ILE A 119 -10.42 -29.49 16.94
CA ILE A 119 -10.23 -29.20 15.52
C ILE A 119 -11.21 -28.12 15.08
N GLN A 120 -12.50 -28.27 15.42
CA GLN A 120 -13.52 -27.27 15.10
C GLN A 120 -13.22 -25.90 15.72
N ASP A 121 -12.76 -25.85 16.99
CA ASP A 121 -12.35 -24.60 17.64
C ASP A 121 -11.19 -23.93 16.89
N VAL A 122 -10.18 -24.70 16.48
CA VAL A 122 -9.03 -24.18 15.73
C VAL A 122 -9.41 -23.72 14.33
N GLN A 123 -10.34 -24.40 13.64
CA GLN A 123 -10.88 -23.93 12.36
C GLN A 123 -11.64 -22.61 12.50
N ASN A 124 -12.44 -22.46 13.58
CA ASN A 124 -13.11 -21.20 13.89
C ASN A 124 -12.10 -20.07 14.13
N ARG A 125 -11.07 -20.32 14.96
CA ARG A 125 -10.00 -19.36 15.21
C ARG A 125 -9.23 -19.00 13.95
N ALA A 126 -9.00 -19.95 13.04
CA ALA A 126 -8.35 -19.71 11.75
C ALA A 126 -9.17 -18.73 10.90
N PHE A 127 -10.49 -18.94 10.83
CA PHE A 127 -11.38 -18.04 10.11
C PHE A 127 -11.48 -16.66 10.78
N GLU A 128 -11.57 -16.59 12.10
CA GLU A 128 -11.53 -15.32 12.85
C GLU A 128 -10.21 -14.56 12.63
N ALA A 129 -9.08 -15.28 12.57
CA ALA A 129 -7.79 -14.72 12.23
C ALA A 129 -7.76 -14.16 10.80
N LEU A 130 -8.33 -14.88 9.80
CA LEU A 130 -8.50 -14.35 8.44
C LEU A 130 -9.29 -13.04 8.41
N LYS A 131 -10.42 -12.97 9.13
CA LYS A 131 -11.23 -11.74 9.21
C LYS A 131 -10.48 -10.61 9.92
N SER A 132 -9.64 -10.94 10.90
CA SER A 132 -8.77 -9.97 11.57
C SER A 132 -7.69 -9.44 10.63
N MET A 133 -7.04 -10.32 9.84
CA MET A 133 -6.10 -9.95 8.79
C MET A 133 -6.75 -9.02 7.76
N GLU A 134 -7.96 -9.35 7.29
CA GLU A 134 -8.74 -8.50 6.40
C GLU A 134 -9.00 -7.12 7.01
N TYR A 135 -9.44 -7.07 8.28
CA TYR A 135 -9.71 -5.81 8.97
C TYR A 135 -8.47 -4.91 9.07
N TYR A 136 -7.34 -5.45 9.54
CA TYR A 136 -6.12 -4.66 9.73
C TYR A 136 -5.51 -4.24 8.38
N LEU A 137 -5.41 -5.16 7.42
CA LEU A 137 -4.85 -4.84 6.09
C LEU A 137 -5.76 -3.94 5.26
N ASN A 138 -7.05 -3.82 5.60
CA ASN A 138 -7.96 -2.81 5.06
C ASN A 138 -7.95 -1.48 5.84
N THR A 139 -6.94 -1.21 6.67
CA THR A 139 -6.84 0.08 7.36
C THR A 139 -6.64 1.26 6.40
N GLN A 140 -7.14 2.43 6.82
CA GLN A 140 -7.10 3.65 6.03
C GLN A 140 -6.36 4.78 6.75
N ALA A 141 -5.68 5.62 5.97
CA ALA A 141 -5.19 6.92 6.40
C ALA A 141 -5.76 7.99 5.47
N ASP A 142 -6.41 9.02 6.03
CA ASP A 142 -7.08 10.08 5.26
C ASP A 142 -8.10 9.56 4.22
N GLY A 143 -8.89 8.54 4.61
CA GLY A 143 -9.90 7.90 3.75
C GLY A 143 -9.34 7.03 2.62
N ARG A 144 -8.04 6.76 2.62
CA ARG A 144 -7.33 5.97 1.60
C ARG A 144 -6.71 4.72 2.19
N TYR A 145 -6.90 3.58 1.53
CA TYR A 145 -6.32 2.30 1.97
C TYR A 145 -4.81 2.29 1.85
N VAL A 146 -4.11 1.99 2.95
CA VAL A 146 -2.65 2.17 3.01
C VAL A 146 -1.88 1.02 2.36
N PHE A 147 -2.46 -0.19 2.28
CA PHE A 147 -1.87 -1.41 1.73
C PHE A 147 -2.37 -1.80 0.32
N SER A 148 -3.05 -0.87 -0.38
CA SER A 148 -3.68 -1.10 -1.69
C SER A 148 -2.79 -0.82 -2.90
N GLY A 149 -1.58 -0.29 -2.69
CA GLY A 149 -0.76 0.24 -3.76
C GLY A 149 -1.32 1.56 -4.30
N GLY A 150 -1.54 1.65 -5.60
CA GLY A 150 -2.11 2.78 -6.33
C GLY A 150 -3.64 2.87 -6.26
N LYS A 151 -4.34 1.74 -6.09
CA LYS A 151 -5.81 1.66 -5.96
C LYS A 151 -6.30 2.07 -4.56
N THR A 152 -5.99 3.30 -4.15
CA THR A 152 -6.25 3.79 -2.79
C THR A 152 -7.71 3.87 -2.36
N ASP A 153 -8.65 3.75 -3.31
CA ASP A 153 -10.10 3.78 -3.15
C ASP A 153 -10.74 2.37 -3.09
N VAL A 154 -9.95 1.31 -3.26
CA VAL A 154 -10.41 -0.09 -3.21
C VAL A 154 -9.83 -0.77 -1.98
N ALA A 155 -10.67 -1.48 -1.23
CA ALA A 155 -10.23 -2.29 -0.10
C ALA A 155 -9.22 -3.34 -0.58
N PRO A 156 -7.97 -3.34 -0.07
CA PRO A 156 -6.91 -4.21 -0.59
C PRO A 156 -7.17 -5.69 -0.36
N ILE A 157 -7.85 -6.07 0.71
CA ILE A 157 -8.20 -7.46 1.02
C ILE A 157 -9.70 -7.66 0.90
N SER A 158 -10.08 -8.75 0.22
CA SER A 158 -11.46 -9.22 0.14
C SER A 158 -11.53 -10.70 0.50
N ILE A 159 -12.11 -11.00 1.67
CA ILE A 159 -12.47 -12.35 2.09
C ILE A 159 -14.00 -12.40 2.19
N PRO A 160 -14.70 -12.78 1.11
CA PRO A 160 -16.13 -12.54 0.92
C PRO A 160 -17.00 -13.58 1.65
N PHE A 161 -16.65 -13.90 2.89
CA PHE A 161 -17.30 -14.86 3.75
C PHE A 161 -17.53 -14.22 5.12
N SER A 162 -18.70 -14.48 5.70
CA SER A 162 -19.09 -13.96 7.01
C SER A 162 -18.96 -15.01 8.11
N THR A 163 -19.05 -16.29 7.75
CA THR A 163 -18.93 -17.42 8.69
C THR A 163 -18.01 -18.51 8.14
N LEU A 164 -17.55 -19.38 9.05
CA LEU A 164 -16.76 -20.56 8.69
C LEU A 164 -17.55 -21.48 7.76
N GLU A 165 -18.86 -21.64 7.98
CA GLU A 165 -19.71 -22.50 7.15
C GLU A 165 -19.81 -21.98 5.71
N GLU A 166 -19.92 -20.66 5.51
CA GLU A 166 -19.91 -20.07 4.17
C GLU A 166 -18.56 -20.28 3.47
N PHE A 167 -17.46 -20.17 4.22
CA PHE A 167 -16.12 -20.44 3.73
C PHE A 167 -15.95 -21.91 3.32
N GLN A 168 -16.34 -22.84 4.20
CA GLN A 168 -16.22 -24.29 3.98
C GLN A 168 -17.19 -24.83 2.93
N ALA A 169 -18.30 -24.13 2.67
CA ALA A 169 -19.19 -24.44 1.54
C ALA A 169 -18.52 -24.20 0.17
N VAL A 170 -17.46 -23.38 0.13
CA VAL A 170 -16.62 -23.19 -1.06
C VAL A 170 -15.36 -24.03 -0.96
N TYR A 171 -14.64 -23.95 0.15
CA TYR A 171 -13.38 -24.66 0.39
C TYR A 171 -13.63 -25.83 1.33
N ASP A 172 -14.10 -26.94 0.76
CA ASP A 172 -14.47 -28.15 1.51
C ASP A 172 -13.26 -28.99 1.93
N GLY A 173 -12.07 -28.67 1.43
CA GLY A 173 -10.82 -29.38 1.73
C GLY A 173 -10.69 -30.73 1.02
N THR A 174 -11.60 -31.07 0.09
CA THR A 174 -11.59 -32.30 -0.71
C THR A 174 -11.74 -32.00 -2.21
N THR A 175 -12.90 -31.49 -2.63
CA THR A 175 -13.19 -31.10 -4.02
C THR A 175 -12.50 -29.80 -4.37
N VAL A 176 -12.60 -28.82 -3.46
CA VAL A 176 -12.04 -27.48 -3.62
C VAL A 176 -11.22 -27.18 -2.39
N THR A 177 -9.91 -27.17 -2.57
CA THR A 177 -8.96 -26.81 -1.52
C THR A 177 -8.58 -25.33 -1.62
N TYR A 178 -8.32 -24.70 -0.50
CA TYR A 178 -7.67 -23.40 -0.45
C TYR A 178 -6.30 -23.46 -1.15
N PRO A 179 -5.84 -22.35 -1.79
CA PRO A 179 -4.59 -22.36 -2.54
C PRO A 179 -3.39 -22.93 -1.76
N GLN A 180 -2.67 -23.87 -2.37
CA GLN A 180 -1.51 -24.56 -1.76
C GLN A 180 -0.17 -23.86 -2.05
N SER A 181 -0.18 -22.80 -2.86
CA SER A 181 1.03 -22.05 -3.21
C SER A 181 0.71 -20.57 -3.38
N ARG A 182 1.73 -19.74 -3.23
CA ARG A 182 1.62 -18.30 -3.47
C ARG A 182 1.12 -18.02 -4.89
N ALA A 183 1.65 -18.73 -5.89
CA ALA A 183 1.25 -18.56 -7.29
C ALA A 183 -0.28 -18.69 -7.43
N SER A 184 -0.88 -19.79 -6.97
CA SER A 184 -2.32 -19.99 -7.01
C SER A 184 -3.13 -19.03 -6.12
N HIS A 185 -2.53 -18.49 -5.06
CA HIS A 185 -3.22 -17.61 -4.11
C HIS A 185 -3.34 -16.15 -4.59
N VAL A 186 -2.38 -15.68 -5.40
CA VAL A 186 -2.37 -14.32 -5.97
C VAL A 186 -2.49 -14.27 -7.50
N ASP A 187 -2.69 -15.42 -8.16
CA ASP A 187 -2.90 -15.48 -9.61
C ASP A 187 -4.22 -14.83 -10.02
N ASN A 188 -4.14 -13.81 -10.87
CA ASN A 188 -5.29 -13.08 -11.39
C ASN A 188 -5.48 -13.31 -12.91
N THR A 189 -5.16 -14.52 -13.38
CA THR A 189 -5.28 -14.89 -14.79
C THR A 189 -6.69 -14.65 -15.32
N GLN A 190 -6.80 -13.79 -16.34
CA GLN A 190 -8.05 -13.49 -17.02
C GLN A 190 -8.20 -14.39 -18.25
N VAL A 191 -9.28 -15.18 -18.28
CA VAL A 191 -9.61 -16.04 -19.41
C VAL A 191 -10.78 -15.45 -20.19
N ALA A 192 -10.45 -14.75 -21.27
CA ALA A 192 -11.43 -14.36 -22.29
C ALA A 192 -11.77 -15.58 -23.16
N ALA A 193 -13.01 -16.04 -23.10
CA ALA A 193 -13.49 -17.20 -23.83
C ALA A 193 -14.67 -16.80 -24.73
N SER A 194 -14.57 -17.12 -26.01
CA SER A 194 -15.61 -16.81 -27.00
C SER A 194 -16.38 -18.05 -27.41
N GLY A 195 -17.67 -17.89 -27.68
CA GLY A 195 -18.54 -18.99 -28.11
C GLY A 195 -18.63 -20.12 -27.08
N VAL A 196 -18.74 -19.77 -25.80
CA VAL A 196 -18.97 -20.76 -24.72
C VAL A 196 -20.45 -20.94 -24.43
N THR A 197 -20.85 -22.14 -24.05
CA THR A 197 -22.21 -22.44 -23.59
C THR A 197 -22.25 -22.49 -22.07
N LEU A 198 -23.19 -21.74 -21.47
CA LEU A 198 -23.52 -21.84 -20.05
C LEU A 198 -24.70 -22.78 -19.89
N ALA A 199 -24.43 -23.97 -19.35
CA ALA A 199 -25.45 -24.97 -19.11
C ALA A 199 -25.71 -25.12 -17.61
N ASN A 200 -26.98 -25.22 -17.25
CA ASN A 200 -27.44 -25.69 -15.95
C ASN A 200 -28.60 -26.67 -16.23
N GLY A 201 -28.24 -27.92 -16.51
CA GLY A 201 -29.19 -28.96 -16.92
C GLY A 201 -30.09 -29.43 -15.78
N PRO A 202 -31.14 -30.24 -16.05
CA PRO A 202 -31.89 -30.88 -14.98
C PRO A 202 -30.95 -31.74 -14.13
N ALA A 203 -31.11 -31.67 -12.81
CA ALA A 203 -30.34 -32.49 -11.88
C ALA A 203 -30.41 -33.98 -12.31
N PRO A 204 -29.28 -34.71 -12.31
CA PRO A 204 -28.01 -34.39 -11.64
C PRO A 204 -26.95 -33.74 -12.54
N ALA A 205 -27.30 -33.26 -13.75
CA ALA A 205 -26.30 -32.66 -14.65
C ALA A 205 -25.66 -31.44 -13.99
N PRO A 206 -24.31 -31.37 -13.89
CA PRO A 206 -23.66 -30.23 -13.26
C PRO A 206 -23.83 -28.96 -14.11
N ALA A 207 -23.80 -27.81 -13.46
CA ALA A 207 -23.68 -26.56 -14.18
C ALA A 207 -22.28 -26.42 -14.76
N THR A 208 -22.15 -25.94 -16.00
CA THR A 208 -20.87 -25.84 -16.69
C THR A 208 -20.75 -24.60 -17.55
N ILE A 209 -19.51 -24.15 -17.77
CA ILE A 209 -19.14 -23.30 -18.91
C ILE A 209 -18.34 -24.18 -19.87
N THR A 210 -18.86 -24.39 -21.08
CA THR A 210 -18.27 -25.28 -22.07
C THR A 210 -17.82 -24.50 -23.31
N GLY A 211 -16.56 -24.64 -23.71
CA GLY A 211 -15.97 -24.08 -24.92
C GLY A 211 -15.25 -25.14 -25.74
N ALA A 212 -14.40 -24.71 -26.68
CA ALA A 212 -13.52 -25.62 -27.41
C ALA A 212 -12.41 -26.18 -26.49
N ALA A 213 -11.87 -27.36 -26.80
CA ALA A 213 -10.67 -27.85 -26.13
C ALA A 213 -9.54 -26.81 -26.22
N GLY A 214 -8.80 -26.61 -25.12
CA GLY A 214 -7.80 -25.55 -25.00
C GLY A 214 -8.31 -24.23 -24.40
N THR A 215 -9.62 -24.04 -24.24
CA THR A 215 -10.18 -22.77 -23.75
C THR A 215 -9.67 -22.43 -22.35
N PHE A 216 -9.73 -23.40 -21.44
CA PHE A 216 -9.37 -23.25 -20.02
C PHE A 216 -8.05 -23.95 -19.64
N SER A 217 -7.26 -24.41 -20.62
CA SER A 217 -5.94 -25.01 -20.39
C SER A 217 -4.81 -24.16 -20.98
N ALA A 218 -3.68 -24.09 -20.26
CA ALA A 218 -2.52 -23.28 -20.61
C ALA A 218 -1.55 -24.03 -21.56
N GLN A 219 -1.54 -25.35 -21.51
CA GLN A 219 -0.69 -26.22 -22.32
C GLN A 219 -1.36 -27.58 -22.53
N ALA A 220 -0.93 -28.31 -23.58
CA ALA A 220 -1.29 -29.71 -23.79
C ALA A 220 -0.80 -30.61 -22.64
N SER A 221 -1.59 -31.65 -22.34
CA SER A 221 -1.25 -32.61 -21.28
C SER A 221 0.03 -33.38 -21.56
N ILE A 222 0.75 -33.71 -20.49
CA ILE A 222 1.97 -34.52 -20.52
C ILE A 222 1.70 -35.81 -19.74
N THR A 223 2.06 -36.95 -20.32
CA THR A 223 1.93 -38.26 -19.67
C THR A 223 3.26 -38.72 -19.08
N GLY A 224 3.25 -39.38 -17.91
CA GLY A 224 4.47 -39.92 -17.32
C GLY A 224 4.20 -41.11 -16.40
N SER A 225 5.24 -41.53 -15.70
CA SER A 225 5.19 -42.60 -14.69
C SER A 225 5.27 -42.02 -13.29
N TRP A 226 4.21 -42.25 -12.50
CA TRP A 226 4.12 -41.77 -11.12
C TRP A 226 5.02 -42.53 -10.17
N THR A 227 5.63 -41.82 -9.23
CA THR A 227 6.29 -42.37 -8.06
C THR A 227 5.70 -41.73 -6.82
N ALA A 228 4.86 -42.48 -6.08
CA ALA A 228 4.11 -41.96 -4.93
C ALA A 228 5.01 -41.47 -3.79
N ALA A 229 6.12 -42.17 -3.52
CA ALA A 229 7.00 -41.88 -2.38
C ALA A 229 7.52 -40.42 -2.36
N ASN A 230 7.72 -39.82 -3.54
CA ASN A 230 8.27 -38.48 -3.68
C ASN A 230 7.31 -37.56 -4.46
N GLN A 231 6.05 -37.96 -4.67
CA GLN A 231 5.07 -37.25 -5.50
C GLN A 231 5.70 -36.73 -6.81
N THR A 232 6.25 -37.66 -7.59
CA THR A 232 7.06 -37.32 -8.77
C THR A 232 6.48 -37.98 -10.02
N LEU A 233 6.38 -37.23 -11.10
CA LEU A 233 6.11 -37.76 -12.43
C LEU A 233 7.42 -37.84 -13.23
N THR A 234 7.73 -39.01 -13.78
CA THR A 234 8.95 -39.27 -14.55
C THR A 234 8.65 -39.58 -16.02
N GLY A 235 9.59 -39.24 -16.90
CA GLY A 235 9.43 -39.34 -18.35
C GLY A 235 10.78 -39.32 -19.07
N ALA A 236 10.76 -39.10 -20.38
CA ALA A 236 11.99 -38.96 -21.16
C ALA A 236 12.72 -37.65 -20.83
N SER A 237 14.04 -37.60 -21.06
CA SER A 237 14.79 -36.34 -20.96
C SER A 237 14.20 -35.28 -21.91
N GLY A 238 14.04 -34.07 -21.39
CA GLY A 238 13.42 -32.94 -22.09
C GLY A 238 11.89 -32.90 -22.02
N GLN A 239 11.24 -33.96 -21.52
CA GLN A 239 9.78 -34.08 -21.59
C GLN A 239 9.05 -33.02 -20.74
N PHE A 240 9.61 -32.65 -19.60
CA PHE A 240 9.04 -31.64 -18.69
C PHE A 240 9.75 -30.27 -18.80
N SER A 241 10.61 -30.05 -19.80
CA SER A 241 11.40 -28.81 -19.92
C SER A 241 10.56 -27.54 -20.13
N SER A 242 9.28 -27.66 -20.48
CA SER A 242 8.35 -26.52 -20.57
C SER A 242 7.66 -26.18 -19.25
N VAL A 243 7.79 -27.03 -18.23
CA VAL A 243 7.12 -26.89 -16.94
C VAL A 243 7.99 -26.03 -16.00
N GLN A 244 7.34 -25.22 -15.17
CA GLN A 244 8.01 -24.35 -14.21
C GLN A 244 7.56 -24.65 -12.78
N ALA A 245 8.44 -24.48 -11.81
CA ALA A 245 8.09 -24.43 -10.39
C ALA A 245 6.96 -23.40 -10.15
N GLY A 246 6.04 -23.72 -9.24
CA GLY A 246 4.85 -22.93 -8.96
C GLY A 246 3.70 -23.10 -9.96
N THR A 247 3.88 -23.86 -11.05
CA THR A 247 2.80 -24.12 -12.01
C THR A 247 1.70 -24.96 -11.37
N LEU A 248 0.46 -24.50 -11.47
CA LEU A 248 -0.71 -25.31 -11.13
C LEU A 248 -0.92 -26.39 -12.19
N VAL A 249 -1.12 -27.62 -11.74
CA VAL A 249 -1.43 -28.75 -12.61
C VAL A 249 -2.60 -29.56 -12.07
N ARG A 250 -3.23 -30.30 -12.96
CA ARG A 250 -4.20 -31.33 -12.66
C ARG A 250 -3.58 -32.69 -12.99
N LEU A 251 -3.47 -33.55 -11.98
CA LEU A 251 -2.97 -34.91 -12.07
C LEU A 251 -4.14 -35.88 -12.18
N GLU A 252 -4.07 -36.83 -13.11
CA GLU A 252 -5.16 -37.79 -13.38
C GLU A 252 -4.70 -39.24 -13.22
N ASP A 253 -5.53 -40.05 -12.58
CA ASP A 253 -5.23 -41.46 -12.28
C ASP A 253 -5.65 -42.44 -13.39
N GLY A 254 -6.25 -41.94 -14.47
CA GLY A 254 -6.77 -42.75 -15.58
C GLY A 254 -8.11 -43.45 -15.28
N SER A 255 -8.65 -43.31 -14.07
CA SER A 255 -9.94 -43.84 -13.60
C SER A 255 -10.94 -42.72 -13.26
N SER A 256 -10.79 -41.57 -13.93
CA SER A 256 -11.56 -40.33 -13.74
C SER A 256 -11.31 -39.58 -12.43
N ASN A 257 -10.50 -40.10 -11.51
CA ASN A 257 -10.09 -39.33 -10.33
C ASN A 257 -8.94 -38.41 -10.70
N HIS A 258 -8.87 -37.34 -9.93
CA HIS A 258 -7.90 -36.31 -10.19
C HIS A 258 -7.58 -35.53 -8.94
N TYR A 259 -6.47 -34.81 -9.03
CA TYR A 259 -5.96 -34.01 -7.96
C TYR A 259 -5.27 -32.77 -8.53
N PHE A 260 -5.50 -31.60 -7.92
CA PHE A 260 -4.85 -30.36 -8.33
C PHE A 260 -3.60 -30.16 -7.48
N ALA A 261 -2.44 -30.17 -8.13
CA ALA A 261 -1.14 -30.04 -7.48
C ALA A 261 -0.44 -28.76 -7.92
N THR A 262 0.53 -28.30 -7.11
CA THR A 262 1.50 -27.29 -7.56
C THR A 262 2.82 -27.97 -7.86
N VAL A 263 3.44 -27.63 -8.99
CA VAL A 263 4.81 -28.07 -9.30
C VAL A 263 5.78 -27.47 -8.30
N ASP A 264 6.59 -28.32 -7.67
CA ASP A 264 7.66 -27.93 -6.76
C ASP A 264 8.95 -27.70 -7.54
N SER A 265 9.44 -28.73 -8.22
CA SER A 265 10.67 -28.62 -9.01
C SER A 265 10.60 -29.44 -10.30
N VAL A 266 11.46 -29.09 -11.25
CA VAL A 266 11.68 -29.84 -12.49
C VAL A 266 13.15 -30.20 -12.57
N ALA A 267 13.45 -31.47 -12.89
CA ALA A 267 14.83 -31.91 -13.05
C ALA A 267 15.54 -31.11 -14.14
N THR A 268 16.83 -30.86 -13.94
CA THR A 268 17.65 -30.04 -14.87
C THR A 268 17.68 -30.58 -16.30
N ASP A 269 17.54 -31.90 -16.47
CA ASP A 269 17.46 -32.57 -17.77
C ASP A 269 16.03 -32.72 -18.30
N GLY A 270 15.03 -32.17 -17.59
CA GLY A 270 13.60 -32.25 -17.90
C GLY A 270 13.00 -33.66 -17.81
N SER A 271 13.65 -34.62 -17.15
CA SER A 271 13.18 -36.02 -17.08
C SER A 271 12.14 -36.27 -15.98
N SER A 272 12.02 -35.38 -14.99
CA SER A 272 11.03 -35.51 -13.93
C SER A 272 10.51 -34.16 -13.45
N VAL A 273 9.32 -34.20 -12.86
CA VAL A 273 8.69 -33.09 -12.14
C VAL A 273 8.24 -33.58 -10.76
N THR A 274 8.61 -32.85 -9.71
CA THR A 274 8.13 -33.06 -8.34
C THR A 274 7.01 -32.08 -8.05
N PHE A 275 6.04 -32.49 -7.22
CA PHE A 275 4.95 -31.62 -6.79
C PHE A 275 5.15 -31.22 -5.34
N LYS A 276 4.65 -30.04 -4.97
CA LYS A 276 4.62 -29.63 -3.57
C LYS A 276 3.87 -30.72 -2.82
N ALA A 277 4.48 -31.22 -1.76
CA ALA A 277 3.95 -32.33 -1.00
C ALA A 277 2.54 -31.96 -0.56
N ASP A 278 1.54 -32.62 -1.14
CA ASP A 278 0.21 -32.61 -0.55
C ASP A 278 0.17 -33.78 0.44
N PRO A 279 0.11 -33.47 1.74
CA PRO A 279 0.09 -34.49 2.78
C PRO A 279 -1.20 -35.32 2.80
N ASP A 280 -2.25 -34.84 2.15
CA ASP A 280 -3.54 -35.51 2.03
C ASP A 280 -3.60 -36.40 0.77
N LEU A 281 -2.55 -36.36 -0.07
CA LEU A 281 -2.45 -37.18 -1.28
C LEU A 281 -2.15 -38.64 -0.91
N GLY A 282 -3.21 -39.47 -0.93
CA GLY A 282 -3.13 -40.90 -0.63
C GLY A 282 -2.30 -41.74 -1.63
N THR A 283 -2.51 -43.06 -1.66
CA THR A 283 -1.73 -44.02 -2.49
C THR A 283 -2.07 -44.02 -3.99
N ALA A 284 -2.72 -42.96 -4.49
CA ALA A 284 -3.14 -42.85 -5.88
C ALA A 284 -1.94 -42.82 -6.85
N THR A 285 -2.17 -43.26 -8.10
CA THR A 285 -1.17 -43.30 -9.16
C THR A 285 -1.58 -42.41 -10.31
N TYR A 286 -0.88 -41.31 -10.53
CA TYR A 286 -1.24 -40.31 -11.54
C TYR A 286 -0.39 -40.42 -12.81
N THR A 287 -1.01 -40.66 -13.96
CA THR A 287 -0.27 -40.93 -15.21
C THR A 287 -0.30 -39.77 -16.20
N THR A 288 -1.23 -38.83 -16.02
CA THR A 288 -1.41 -37.66 -16.89
C THR A 288 -1.41 -36.39 -16.07
N MET A 289 -0.68 -35.38 -16.56
CA MET A 289 -0.61 -34.04 -16.01
C MET A 289 -1.17 -33.07 -17.04
N SER A 290 -2.16 -32.28 -16.65
CA SER A 290 -2.79 -31.23 -17.46
C SER A 290 -2.64 -29.87 -16.78
N PHE A 291 -2.81 -28.80 -17.54
CA PHE A 291 -2.44 -27.45 -17.13
C PHE A 291 -3.65 -26.52 -17.13
N PRO A 292 -4.50 -26.56 -16.09
CA PRO A 292 -5.60 -25.60 -15.98
C PRO A 292 -5.05 -24.17 -15.86
N LYS A 293 -5.77 -23.18 -16.41
CA LYS A 293 -5.35 -21.77 -16.35
C LYS A 293 -5.49 -21.11 -14.98
N PHE A 294 -6.25 -21.73 -14.07
CA PHE A 294 -6.48 -21.27 -12.70
C PHE A 294 -6.95 -22.45 -11.84
N ALA A 295 -6.90 -22.33 -10.52
CA ALA A 295 -7.32 -23.37 -9.59
C ALA A 295 -8.84 -23.38 -9.39
N PRO A 296 -9.46 -24.54 -9.08
CA PRO A 296 -10.81 -24.58 -8.51
C PRO A 296 -10.94 -23.64 -7.31
N GLY A 297 -12.11 -23.05 -7.12
CA GLY A 297 -12.34 -21.98 -6.16
C GLY A 297 -13.31 -20.93 -6.69
N GLN A 298 -13.38 -19.77 -6.03
CA GLN A 298 -14.25 -18.69 -6.52
C GLN A 298 -13.70 -18.07 -7.80
N ILE A 299 -14.58 -17.83 -8.77
CA ILE A 299 -14.31 -17.04 -9.97
C ILE A 299 -15.29 -15.87 -10.06
N THR A 300 -14.90 -14.82 -10.78
CA THR A 300 -15.80 -13.79 -11.28
C THR A 300 -16.05 -14.04 -12.76
N LEU A 301 -17.32 -14.13 -13.13
CA LEU A 301 -17.80 -14.25 -14.49
C LEU A 301 -18.38 -12.92 -14.97
N THR A 302 -17.89 -12.45 -16.13
CA THR A 302 -18.35 -11.22 -16.79
C THR A 302 -18.62 -11.47 -18.27
N GLY A 303 -19.43 -10.63 -18.91
CA GLY A 303 -19.86 -10.80 -20.32
C GLY A 303 -21.07 -11.71 -20.50
N ALA A 304 -21.51 -12.43 -19.47
CA ALA A 304 -22.60 -13.39 -19.47
C ALA A 304 -24.01 -12.80 -19.21
N GLY A 305 -24.16 -11.48 -19.28
CA GLY A 305 -25.45 -10.80 -19.08
C GLY A 305 -26.03 -11.05 -17.69
N ALA A 306 -27.20 -11.68 -17.61
CA ALA A 306 -27.87 -12.01 -16.35
C ALA A 306 -27.09 -13.02 -15.48
N ASN A 307 -26.15 -13.76 -16.08
CA ASN A 307 -25.27 -14.69 -15.37
C ASN A 307 -23.92 -14.06 -14.97
N ASN A 308 -23.78 -12.73 -15.03
CA ASN A 308 -22.60 -12.08 -14.44
C ASN A 308 -22.62 -12.23 -12.92
N GLY A 309 -21.51 -12.63 -12.31
CA GLY A 309 -21.44 -12.82 -10.86
C GLY A 309 -20.25 -13.64 -10.39
N THR A 310 -20.26 -13.99 -9.11
CA THR A 310 -19.28 -14.90 -8.51
C THR A 310 -19.83 -16.32 -8.48
N TYR A 311 -19.02 -17.28 -8.92
CA TYR A 311 -19.34 -18.70 -8.95
C TYR A 311 -18.21 -19.50 -8.29
N THR A 312 -18.54 -20.65 -7.69
CA THR A 312 -17.52 -21.62 -7.29
C THR A 312 -17.25 -22.56 -8.45
N VAL A 313 -15.98 -22.71 -8.85
CA VAL A 313 -15.53 -23.76 -9.77
C VAL A 313 -15.10 -24.96 -8.95
N THR A 314 -15.68 -26.12 -9.24
CA THR A 314 -15.38 -27.38 -8.55
C THR A 314 -14.46 -28.30 -9.35
N ASP A 315 -14.42 -28.14 -10.67
CA ASP A 315 -13.51 -28.91 -11.54
C ASP A 315 -13.26 -28.17 -12.86
N ILE A 316 -12.13 -28.49 -13.50
CA ILE A 316 -11.74 -28.04 -14.83
C ILE A 316 -11.31 -29.27 -15.62
N ALA A 317 -11.94 -29.49 -16.76
CA ALA A 317 -11.65 -30.65 -17.60
C ALA A 317 -10.18 -30.68 -18.05
N ALA A 318 -9.62 -31.88 -18.18
CA ALA A 318 -8.21 -32.12 -18.54
C ALA A 318 -7.78 -31.40 -19.82
N ASP A 319 -8.66 -31.37 -20.82
CA ASP A 319 -8.43 -30.72 -22.11
C ASP A 319 -8.75 -29.21 -22.08
N GLY A 320 -9.25 -28.69 -20.96
CA GLY A 320 -9.70 -27.32 -20.80
C GLY A 320 -10.96 -26.97 -21.60
N SER A 321 -11.76 -27.96 -22.02
CA SER A 321 -13.01 -27.71 -22.74
C SER A 321 -14.15 -27.21 -21.85
N SER A 322 -14.17 -27.57 -20.57
CA SER A 322 -15.23 -27.16 -19.65
C SER A 322 -14.74 -26.85 -18.24
N ILE A 323 -15.43 -25.94 -17.57
CA ILE A 323 -15.36 -25.78 -16.11
C ILE A 323 -16.70 -26.21 -15.51
N THR A 324 -16.63 -26.89 -14.36
CA THR A 324 -17.79 -27.32 -13.58
C THR A 324 -18.05 -26.30 -12.49
N LEU A 325 -19.30 -25.83 -12.40
CA LEU A 325 -19.74 -24.82 -11.46
C LEU A 325 -20.53 -25.46 -10.30
N GLY A 326 -20.19 -25.05 -9.08
CA GLY A 326 -20.99 -25.20 -7.89
C GLY A 326 -21.95 -24.02 -7.68
N SER A 327 -22.26 -23.72 -6.43
CA SER A 327 -23.18 -22.63 -6.06
C SER A 327 -22.54 -21.24 -6.20
N PRO A 328 -23.32 -20.18 -6.53
CA PRO A 328 -24.69 -20.23 -7.04
C PRO A 328 -24.75 -20.81 -8.46
N LEU A 329 -25.85 -21.46 -8.84
CA LEU A 329 -25.99 -22.01 -10.18
C LEU A 329 -26.38 -20.91 -11.20
N PRO A 330 -25.82 -20.92 -12.43
CA PRO A 330 -26.23 -19.98 -13.46
C PRO A 330 -27.67 -20.24 -13.90
N SER A 331 -28.36 -19.18 -14.31
CA SER A 331 -29.63 -19.36 -15.04
C SER A 331 -29.35 -20.05 -16.37
N PRO A 332 -30.17 -21.03 -16.81
CA PRO A 332 -29.96 -21.71 -18.08
C PRO A 332 -29.79 -20.70 -19.23
N GLY A 333 -28.62 -20.72 -19.86
CA GLY A 333 -28.26 -19.81 -20.95
C GLY A 333 -28.54 -20.41 -22.32
N GLY A 334 -28.86 -19.55 -23.30
CA GLY A 334 -28.98 -19.91 -24.72
C GLY A 334 -27.67 -20.40 -25.36
N PRO A 335 -27.61 -20.52 -26.70
CA PRO A 335 -26.69 -21.46 -27.35
C PRO A 335 -25.20 -21.16 -27.11
N THR A 336 -24.77 -19.89 -27.14
CA THR A 336 -23.35 -19.53 -26.98
C THR A 336 -23.19 -18.05 -26.64
N ILE A 337 -22.20 -17.71 -25.80
CA ILE A 337 -21.87 -16.34 -25.37
C ILE A 337 -20.35 -16.13 -25.30
N ASP A 338 -19.93 -14.87 -25.24
CA ASP A 338 -18.55 -14.49 -24.95
C ASP A 338 -18.44 -14.07 -23.48
N VAL A 339 -17.44 -14.57 -22.78
CA VAL A 339 -17.25 -14.34 -21.35
C VAL A 339 -15.81 -14.02 -21.01
N ASN A 340 -15.61 -13.36 -19.88
CA ASN A 340 -14.34 -13.31 -19.20
C ASN A 340 -14.47 -13.95 -17.82
N VAL A 341 -13.62 -14.95 -17.57
CA VAL A 341 -13.54 -15.72 -16.33
C VAL A 341 -12.24 -15.35 -15.62
N ALA A 342 -12.31 -15.02 -14.34
CA ALA A 342 -11.14 -14.70 -13.53
C ALA A 342 -11.23 -15.35 -12.15
N PRO A 343 -10.16 -15.93 -11.60
CA PRO A 343 -10.14 -16.35 -10.21
C PRO A 343 -10.34 -15.15 -9.28
N LYS A 344 -11.05 -15.37 -8.18
CA LYS A 344 -11.28 -14.36 -7.15
C LYS A 344 -10.23 -14.52 -6.06
N ILE A 345 -9.14 -13.77 -6.18
CA ILE A 345 -8.05 -13.74 -5.21
C ILE A 345 -8.35 -12.82 -4.02
N TYR A 346 -7.63 -13.02 -2.92
CA TYR A 346 -7.82 -12.22 -1.71
C TYR A 346 -7.37 -10.76 -1.91
N TYR A 347 -6.34 -10.51 -2.73
CA TYR A 347 -5.75 -9.18 -2.95
C TYR A 347 -6.40 -8.43 -4.12
N GLN A 348 -6.92 -7.23 -3.86
CA GLN A 348 -7.65 -6.40 -4.83
C GLN A 348 -6.89 -5.12 -5.26
N GLY A 349 -5.74 -4.86 -4.64
CA GLY A 349 -4.90 -3.70 -4.94
C GLY A 349 -4.11 -3.82 -6.24
N ASP A 350 -2.96 -3.15 -6.31
CA ASP A 350 -2.00 -3.25 -7.40
C ASP A 350 -0.53 -3.26 -6.90
N ASP A 351 0.40 -3.48 -7.83
CA ASP A 351 1.84 -3.54 -7.51
C ASP A 351 2.50 -2.15 -7.51
N MET A 352 1.75 -1.05 -7.55
CA MET A 352 2.32 0.29 -7.51
C MET A 352 2.85 0.60 -6.11
N THR A 353 4.09 1.06 -6.04
CA THR A 353 4.72 1.51 -4.81
C THR A 353 4.64 3.03 -4.68
N TYR A 354 4.34 3.52 -3.48
CA TYR A 354 4.27 4.95 -3.22
C TYR A 354 5.65 5.49 -2.82
N GLN A 355 6.10 6.57 -3.46
CA GLN A 355 7.32 7.27 -3.09
C GLN A 355 6.99 8.62 -2.44
N GLN A 356 7.65 8.90 -1.32
CA GLN A 356 7.55 10.18 -0.63
C GLN A 356 8.88 10.91 -0.72
N ARG A 357 8.87 12.09 -1.35
CA ARG A 357 10.00 13.00 -1.33
C ARG A 357 10.03 13.74 0.01
N LEU A 358 11.11 13.54 0.78
CA LEU A 358 11.28 14.15 2.10
C LEU A 358 11.87 15.55 2.02
N ASP A 359 12.84 15.73 1.12
CA ASP A 359 13.50 16.99 0.84
C ASP A 359 14.03 17.01 -0.61
N ASP A 360 15.05 17.82 -0.89
CA ASP A 360 15.61 17.97 -2.22
C ASP A 360 16.30 16.74 -2.77
N THR A 361 16.88 15.98 -1.86
CA THR A 361 17.85 14.92 -2.09
C THR A 361 17.39 13.58 -1.56
N ARG A 362 16.44 13.58 -0.61
CA ARG A 362 15.94 12.38 0.07
C ARG A 362 14.54 12.04 -0.39
N THR A 363 14.37 10.78 -0.80
CA THR A 363 13.08 10.16 -1.12
C THR A 363 13.04 8.79 -0.44
N ILE A 364 11.91 8.43 0.14
CA ILE A 364 11.66 7.09 0.67
C ILE A 364 10.60 6.37 -0.18
N THR A 365 10.67 5.04 -0.19
CA THR A 365 9.65 4.19 -0.83
C THR A 365 8.83 3.51 0.26
N MET A 366 7.52 3.73 0.23
CA MET A 366 6.52 3.07 1.09
C MET A 366 5.98 1.84 0.36
N GLY A 367 6.86 0.85 0.16
CA GLY A 367 6.67 -0.27 -0.76
C GLY A 367 5.93 -1.48 -0.21
N VAL A 368 5.09 -1.32 0.82
CA VAL A 368 4.37 -2.44 1.45
C VAL A 368 2.92 -2.42 1.01
N ASN A 369 2.47 -3.48 0.36
CA ASN A 369 1.07 -3.72 0.02
C ASN A 369 0.61 -5.06 0.61
N ALA A 370 -0.69 -5.33 0.59
CA ALA A 370 -1.22 -6.54 1.21
C ALA A 370 -0.97 -7.84 0.40
N LYS A 371 -0.32 -7.72 -0.77
CA LYS A 371 0.20 -8.84 -1.58
C LYS A 371 1.60 -9.29 -1.14
N ASP A 372 2.21 -8.55 -0.22
CA ASP A 372 3.52 -8.88 0.33
C ASP A 372 3.55 -10.34 0.83
N PRO A 373 4.59 -11.13 0.50
CA PRO A 373 4.68 -12.52 0.91
C PRO A 373 4.47 -12.76 2.40
N ALA A 374 4.87 -11.81 3.26
CA ALA A 374 4.66 -11.89 4.70
C ALA A 374 3.18 -12.11 5.06
N PHE A 375 2.29 -11.31 4.47
CA PHE A 375 0.86 -11.40 4.72
C PHE A 375 0.21 -12.55 3.94
N GLU A 376 0.66 -12.78 2.71
CA GLU A 376 0.15 -13.85 1.86
C GLU A 376 0.32 -15.23 2.52
N LYS A 377 1.51 -15.54 3.04
CA LYS A 377 1.81 -16.80 3.74
C LYS A 377 0.89 -17.01 4.94
N ALA A 378 0.71 -15.97 5.76
CA ALA A 378 -0.18 -16.02 6.92
C ALA A 378 -1.64 -16.26 6.52
N ILE A 379 -2.16 -15.51 5.54
CA ILE A 379 -3.53 -15.67 5.04
C ILE A 379 -3.71 -17.07 4.43
N ARG A 380 -2.71 -17.56 3.68
CA ARG A 380 -2.74 -18.90 3.09
C ARG A 380 -2.82 -19.98 4.15
N ALA A 381 -1.96 -19.92 5.16
CA ALA A 381 -1.94 -20.87 6.26
C ALA A 381 -3.25 -20.88 7.06
N MET A 382 -3.81 -19.71 7.36
CA MET A 382 -5.10 -19.62 8.05
C MET A 382 -6.24 -20.18 7.18
N GLY A 383 -6.24 -19.92 5.87
CA GLY A 383 -7.21 -20.50 4.94
C GLY A 383 -7.10 -22.02 4.79
N MET A 384 -5.89 -22.55 4.77
CA MET A 384 -5.63 -24.00 4.77
C MET A 384 -6.20 -24.69 6.01
N ILE A 385 -6.15 -24.05 7.18
CA ILE A 385 -6.75 -24.62 8.40
C ILE A 385 -8.26 -24.40 8.44
N ALA A 386 -8.75 -23.22 8.03
CA ALA A 386 -10.18 -22.92 8.04
C ALA A 386 -11.00 -23.82 7.08
N GLN A 387 -10.40 -24.35 6.01
CA GLN A 387 -11.13 -25.20 5.06
C GLN A 387 -11.65 -26.48 5.71
N GLY A 388 -12.64 -27.12 5.08
CA GLY A 388 -13.27 -28.33 5.59
C GLY A 388 -12.35 -29.56 5.67
N ASP A 389 -12.91 -30.66 6.17
CA ASP A 389 -12.30 -32.00 6.18
C ASP A 389 -11.06 -32.17 7.09
N LEU A 390 -10.75 -31.20 7.96
CA LEU A 390 -9.59 -31.28 8.86
C LEU A 390 -9.74 -32.41 9.90
N ASP A 391 -10.97 -32.84 10.20
CA ASP A 391 -11.30 -33.93 11.12
C ASP A 391 -11.54 -35.28 10.42
N VAL A 392 -11.18 -35.40 9.13
CA VAL A 392 -11.41 -36.60 8.33
C VAL A 392 -10.09 -37.14 7.77
N GLY A 393 -9.75 -38.36 8.18
CA GLY A 393 -8.48 -38.98 7.79
C GLY A 393 -7.26 -38.27 8.39
N ASP A 394 -6.07 -38.69 7.96
CA ASP A 394 -4.84 -38.06 8.42
C ASP A 394 -4.61 -36.74 7.69
N LYS A 395 -4.76 -35.64 8.43
CA LYS A 395 -4.51 -34.26 7.98
C LYS A 395 -3.34 -33.61 8.71
N SER A 396 -2.48 -34.42 9.35
CA SER A 396 -1.35 -33.92 10.15
C SER A 396 -0.36 -33.09 9.32
N GLY A 397 -0.14 -33.44 8.05
CA GLY A 397 0.74 -32.65 7.21
C GLY A 397 0.12 -31.31 6.79
N ARG A 398 -1.21 -31.19 6.66
CA ARG A 398 -1.87 -29.90 6.40
C ARG A 398 -1.65 -28.95 7.57
N VAL A 399 -1.74 -29.47 8.80
CA VAL A 399 -1.40 -28.73 10.03
C VAL A 399 0.08 -28.34 10.05
N ALA A 400 0.98 -29.25 9.67
CA ALA A 400 2.42 -28.99 9.62
C ALA A 400 2.80 -27.91 8.58
N GLU A 401 2.21 -27.95 7.39
CA GLU A 401 2.43 -26.94 6.34
C GLU A 401 1.92 -25.57 6.78
N ALA A 402 0.71 -25.49 7.34
CA ALA A 402 0.19 -24.23 7.87
C ALA A 402 1.09 -23.67 9.00
N MET A 403 1.59 -24.54 9.89
CA MET A 403 2.53 -24.14 10.95
C MET A 403 3.85 -23.61 10.37
N ASN A 404 4.38 -24.26 9.33
CA ASN A 404 5.57 -23.82 8.62
C ASN A 404 5.34 -22.41 8.02
N LEU A 405 4.25 -22.22 7.28
CA LEU A 405 3.92 -20.95 6.63
C LEU A 405 3.67 -19.81 7.63
N LEU A 406 3.01 -20.08 8.77
CA LEU A 406 2.84 -19.09 9.85
C LEU A 406 4.17 -18.70 10.47
N SER A 407 5.09 -19.66 10.63
CA SER A 407 6.44 -19.39 11.15
C SER A 407 7.23 -18.56 10.14
N ASP A 408 7.17 -18.93 8.86
CA ASP A 408 7.85 -18.23 7.76
C ASP A 408 7.26 -16.84 7.47
N ALA A 409 5.98 -16.63 7.78
CA ALA A 409 5.34 -15.32 7.74
C ALA A 409 5.87 -14.40 8.85
N LEU A 410 6.25 -14.95 10.01
CA LEU A 410 6.78 -14.18 11.14
C LEU A 410 8.29 -13.93 11.03
N ASP A 411 9.04 -14.92 10.53
CA ASP A 411 10.50 -14.92 10.39
C ASP A 411 10.89 -15.86 9.24
N HIS A 412 11.21 -15.29 8.07
CA HIS A 412 11.42 -16.07 6.86
C HIS A 412 12.78 -16.78 6.88
N SER A 413 12.83 -18.01 6.34
CA SER A 413 14.08 -18.75 6.20
C SER A 413 14.25 -19.36 4.81
N ASP A 414 15.17 -18.79 4.01
CA ASP A 414 15.61 -19.36 2.71
C ASP A 414 16.13 -20.82 2.86
N ALA A 415 16.57 -21.22 4.05
CA ALA A 415 17.06 -22.58 4.31
C ALA A 415 15.94 -23.60 4.53
N VAL A 416 14.79 -23.15 5.03
CA VAL A 416 13.62 -24.02 5.30
C VAL A 416 12.63 -23.93 4.15
N ASN A 417 12.38 -22.73 3.63
CA ASN A 417 11.36 -22.42 2.64
C ASN A 417 11.94 -21.63 1.44
N PRO A 418 12.87 -22.22 0.67
CA PRO A 418 13.54 -21.54 -0.45
C PRO A 418 12.60 -21.10 -1.57
N ASP A 419 11.44 -21.75 -1.69
CA ASP A 419 10.46 -21.51 -2.75
C ASP A 419 9.36 -20.51 -2.36
N GLU A 420 9.33 -20.08 -1.09
CA GLU A 420 8.41 -19.06 -0.60
C GLU A 420 8.96 -17.65 -0.80
N GLY A 421 8.06 -16.65 -0.83
CA GLY A 421 8.48 -15.27 -0.99
C GLY A 421 9.27 -14.77 0.23
N ARG A 422 10.43 -14.14 -0.03
CA ARG A 422 11.48 -13.81 0.96
C ARG A 422 11.10 -12.83 2.08
N SER A 423 9.90 -12.24 2.05
CA SER A 423 9.49 -11.21 3.00
C SER A 423 8.77 -11.83 4.20
N ASP A 424 8.97 -11.27 5.39
CA ASP A 424 8.24 -11.61 6.61
C ASP A 424 7.73 -10.35 7.34
N ILE A 425 6.90 -10.56 8.36
CA ILE A 425 6.26 -9.48 9.11
C ILE A 425 7.30 -8.65 9.88
N GLY A 426 8.40 -9.26 10.33
CA GLY A 426 9.52 -8.57 10.97
C GLY A 426 10.19 -7.57 10.03
N ASP A 427 10.51 -8.00 8.81
CA ASP A 427 11.08 -7.18 7.75
C ASP A 427 10.15 -6.01 7.38
N VAL A 428 8.86 -6.30 7.22
CA VAL A 428 7.84 -5.28 6.94
C VAL A 428 7.75 -4.25 8.07
N ALA A 429 7.71 -4.70 9.33
CA ALA A 429 7.68 -3.82 10.50
C ALA A 429 8.95 -2.96 10.60
N GLN A 430 10.13 -3.56 10.34
CA GLN A 430 11.41 -2.85 10.34
C GLN A 430 11.46 -1.78 9.25
N LEU A 431 11.02 -2.10 8.03
CA LEU A 431 10.97 -1.14 6.91
C LEU A 431 10.07 0.05 7.24
N ILE A 432 8.86 -0.20 7.74
CA ILE A 432 7.93 0.86 8.14
C ILE A 432 8.52 1.71 9.27
N GLY A 433 9.11 1.08 10.29
CA GLY A 433 9.74 1.75 11.43
C GLY A 433 10.93 2.63 11.02
N LEU A 434 11.81 2.13 10.15
CA LEU A 434 12.95 2.89 9.62
C LEU A 434 12.49 4.08 8.77
N ASN A 435 11.49 3.88 7.92
CA ASN A 435 10.89 4.95 7.14
C ASN A 435 10.27 6.03 8.06
N ALA A 436 9.51 5.62 9.08
CA ALA A 436 8.89 6.55 10.03
C ALA A 436 9.95 7.37 10.79
N SER A 437 11.02 6.72 11.24
CA SER A 437 12.15 7.37 11.90
C SER A 437 12.85 8.37 10.97
N THR A 438 13.07 8.00 9.70
CA THR A 438 13.71 8.84 8.69
C THR A 438 12.87 10.09 8.40
N VAL A 439 11.56 9.93 8.22
CA VAL A 439 10.62 11.04 8.01
C VAL A 439 10.62 11.97 9.22
N LYS A 440 10.49 11.42 10.44
CA LYS A 440 10.47 12.19 11.69
C LYS A 440 11.75 12.98 11.90
N THR A 441 12.90 12.37 11.65
CA THR A 441 14.20 13.02 11.76
C THR A 441 14.30 14.17 10.76
N THR A 442 13.92 13.93 9.50
CA THR A 442 13.94 14.96 8.45
C THR A 442 12.98 16.11 8.78
N MET A 443 11.79 15.84 9.30
CA MET A 443 10.84 16.87 9.75
C MET A 443 11.43 17.76 10.85
N ASN A 444 12.14 17.17 11.82
CA ASN A 444 12.78 17.92 12.89
C ASN A 444 13.92 18.80 12.36
N GLU A 445 14.80 18.24 11.52
CA GLU A 445 15.88 18.99 10.85
C GLU A 445 15.34 20.18 10.04
N GLN A 446 14.28 19.95 9.25
CA GLN A 446 13.64 20.99 8.45
C GLN A 446 13.01 22.08 9.32
N LYS A 447 12.38 21.71 10.46
CA LYS A 447 11.75 22.65 11.39
C LYS A 447 12.78 23.52 12.11
N GLU A 448 13.90 22.94 12.51
CA GLU A 448 15.02 23.67 13.10
C GLU A 448 15.61 24.66 12.11
N TYR A 449 15.85 24.22 10.87
CA TYR A 449 16.40 25.11 9.85
C TYR A 449 15.42 26.20 9.41
N GLN A 450 14.13 25.88 9.32
CA GLN A 450 13.09 26.88 9.08
C GLN A 450 13.07 27.93 10.20
N SER A 451 13.12 27.50 11.46
CA SER A 451 13.18 28.42 12.61
C SER A 451 14.41 29.34 12.52
N PHE A 452 15.58 28.79 12.18
CA PHE A 452 16.79 29.59 11.97
C PHE A 452 16.62 30.64 10.87
N LEU A 453 16.05 30.26 9.72
CA LEU A 453 15.81 31.18 8.59
C LEU A 453 14.81 32.28 8.98
N LEU A 454 13.75 31.94 9.71
CA LEU A 454 12.74 32.90 10.17
C LEU A 454 13.31 33.88 11.22
N THR A 455 14.08 33.38 12.19
CA THR A 455 14.79 34.26 13.15
C THR A 455 15.73 35.20 12.41
N ARG A 456 16.50 34.69 11.45
CA ARG A 456 17.44 35.54 10.70
C ARG A 456 16.73 36.57 9.81
N SER A 457 15.58 36.22 9.26
CA SER A 457 14.72 37.14 8.51
C SER A 457 14.18 38.24 9.42
N SER A 458 13.70 37.86 10.61
CA SER A 458 13.25 38.80 11.64
C SER A 458 14.37 39.72 12.13
N ASP A 459 15.63 39.26 12.23
CA ASP A 459 16.77 40.12 12.59
C ASP A 459 17.08 41.18 11.51
N ILE A 460 16.82 40.85 10.24
CA ILE A 460 17.03 41.74 9.09
C ILE A 460 15.90 42.78 9.02
N GLU A 461 14.65 42.33 9.21
CA GLU A 461 13.47 43.19 9.14
C GLU A 461 13.25 44.01 10.40
N GLY A 462 13.65 43.48 11.56
CA GLY A 462 13.37 44.04 12.87
C GLY A 462 14.28 45.22 13.24
N ILE A 463 13.70 46.17 13.97
CA ILE A 463 14.44 47.22 14.68
C ILE A 463 14.23 47.06 16.19
N ASP A 464 15.28 47.27 16.98
CA ASP A 464 15.16 47.24 18.43
C ASP A 464 14.25 48.37 18.92
N SER A 465 13.39 48.09 19.90
CA SER A 465 12.43 49.08 20.40
C SER A 465 13.10 50.31 21.04
N THR A 466 14.28 50.14 21.63
CA THR A 466 15.07 51.24 22.21
C THR A 466 15.74 52.05 21.10
N GLU A 467 16.28 51.38 20.08
CA GLU A 467 16.82 52.03 18.88
C GLU A 467 15.72 52.84 18.17
N ALA A 468 14.55 52.25 17.93
CA ALA A 468 13.41 52.93 17.30
C ALA A 468 12.90 54.11 18.12
N ALA A 469 12.83 53.98 19.45
CA ALA A 469 12.46 55.09 20.34
C ALA A 469 13.49 56.22 20.29
N ALA A 470 14.78 55.90 20.24
CA ALA A 470 15.85 56.90 20.14
C ALA A 470 15.78 57.65 18.80
N ILE A 471 15.56 56.94 17.69
CA ILE A 471 15.38 57.53 16.35
C ILE A 471 14.15 58.44 16.33
N LEU A 472 13.01 57.98 16.85
CA LEU A 472 11.78 58.76 16.89
C LEU A 472 11.96 60.07 17.66
N ASN A 473 12.57 60.00 18.85
CA ASN A 473 12.86 61.19 19.65
C ASN A 473 13.83 62.15 18.95
N ALA A 474 14.86 61.61 18.28
CA ALA A 474 15.80 62.43 17.52
C ALA A 474 15.12 63.16 16.35
N GLU A 475 14.22 62.50 15.62
CA GLU A 475 13.48 63.11 14.51
C GLU A 475 12.44 64.13 14.99
N TYR A 476 11.78 63.91 16.14
CA TYR A 476 10.92 64.93 16.77
C TYR A 476 11.72 66.20 17.12
N ASN A 477 12.89 66.06 17.74
CA ASN A 477 13.77 67.18 18.06
C ASN A 477 14.26 67.91 16.78
N ALA A 478 14.56 67.16 15.72
CA ALA A 478 14.97 67.72 14.44
C ALA A 478 13.83 68.49 13.74
N LEU A 479 12.59 68.00 13.84
CA LEU A 479 11.40 68.66 13.35
C LEU A 479 11.13 69.97 14.10
N GLU A 480 11.23 69.96 15.44
CA GLU A 480 11.09 71.17 16.27
C GLU A 480 12.15 72.22 15.91
N THR A 481 13.40 71.80 15.76
CA THR A 481 14.51 72.66 15.32
C THR A 481 14.24 73.25 13.92
N SER A 482 13.69 72.45 13.01
CA SER A 482 13.32 72.89 11.65
C SER A 482 12.19 73.93 11.67
N TYR A 483 11.19 73.77 12.54
CA TYR A 483 10.14 74.77 12.76
C TYR A 483 10.70 76.08 13.34
N ALA A 484 11.60 76.00 14.32
CA ALA A 484 12.24 77.18 14.89
C ALA A 484 13.11 77.93 13.87
N ALA A 485 13.86 77.21 13.04
CA ALA A 485 14.64 77.79 11.95
C ALA A 485 13.75 78.43 10.87
N PHE A 486 12.65 77.76 10.50
CA PHE A 486 11.66 78.29 9.57
C PHE A 486 11.03 79.59 10.10
N ALA A 487 10.62 79.61 11.37
CA ALA A 487 10.07 80.79 12.04
C ALA A 487 11.06 81.96 12.09
N ARG A 488 12.36 81.68 12.33
CA ARG A 488 13.40 82.71 12.37
C ARG A 488 13.69 83.30 11.00
N ILE A 489 13.66 82.48 9.94
CA ILE A 489 13.87 82.93 8.56
C ILE A 489 12.63 83.66 8.03
N SER A 490 11.41 83.21 8.37
CA SER A 490 10.18 83.92 7.99
C SER A 490 10.08 85.29 8.67
N GLN A 491 10.57 85.43 9.91
CA GLN A 491 10.73 86.72 10.60
C GLN A 491 11.80 87.63 9.95
N LEU A 492 12.86 87.07 9.35
CA LEU A 492 13.87 87.84 8.61
C LEU A 492 13.39 88.24 7.20
N SER A 493 12.50 87.46 6.60
CA SER A 493 12.13 87.53 5.17
C SER A 493 10.96 88.49 4.84
N LEU A 494 10.27 89.11 5.80
CA LEU A 494 9.15 90.00 5.44
C LEU A 494 8.88 91.20 6.36
N THR A 495 9.45 91.29 7.56
CA THR A 495 9.15 92.38 8.50
C THR A 495 10.34 93.22 8.94
N LYS A 496 11.57 92.91 8.47
CA LYS A 496 12.76 93.71 8.80
C LYS A 496 13.28 94.60 7.65
N TYR A 497 12.60 94.60 6.51
CA TYR A 497 12.97 95.42 5.34
C TYR A 497 11.81 96.21 4.70
N ILE A 498 10.69 96.33 5.43
CA ILE A 498 9.70 97.40 5.25
C ILE A 498 9.73 98.17 6.57
#